data_AF-A0A535RE31-F1
#
_entry.id   AF-A0A535RE31-F1
#
_cell.length_a   1.000
_cell.length_b   1.000
_cell.length_c   1.000
_cell.angle_alpha   90.00
_cell.angle_beta   90.00
_cell.angle_gamma   90.00
#
_symmetry.space_group_name_H-M   'P 1'
#
loop_
_entity.id
_entity.type
_entity.pdbx_description
1 polymer ?
#
loop_
_entity_poly.entity_id
_entity_poly.type
_entity_poly.pdbx_seq_one_letter_code
_entity_poly.pdbx_strand_id
1 'polypeptide(L)' 'MANEECAHCGVLITEWSTVAKRDNKIFCCPNCANAHVSSERASAETATG' A
#
# COMPACT_ATOMS: atom_id res chain seq x y z
N MET A 1 -16.25 -7.80 12.44
CA MET A 1 -14.79 -8.07 12.34
C MET A 1 -14.35 -7.45 11.04
N ALA A 2 -13.61 -6.33 11.08
CA ALA A 2 -13.15 -5.67 9.86
C ALA A 2 -11.96 -6.46 9.33
N ASN A 3 -12.13 -7.04 8.16
CA ASN A 3 -11.11 -7.80 7.47
C ASN A 3 -10.29 -6.81 6.63
N GLU A 4 -9.07 -6.48 7.09
CA GLU A 4 -8.24 -5.46 6.46
C GLU A 4 -7.72 -5.96 5.10
N GLU A 5 -7.86 -5.14 4.05
CA GLU A 5 -7.52 -5.47 2.68
C GLU A 5 -6.31 -4.66 2.22
N CYS A 6 -5.45 -5.27 1.39
CA CYS A 6 -4.30 -4.58 0.84
C CYS A 6 -4.73 -3.44 -0.09
N ALA A 7 -4.31 -2.22 0.20
CA ALA A 7 -4.62 -1.05 -0.61
C ALA A 7 -4.02 -1.08 -2.04
N HIS A 8 -3.08 -2.00 -2.31
CA HIS A 8 -2.47 -2.14 -3.63
C HIS A 8 -3.10 -3.26 -4.48
N CYS A 9 -3.23 -4.46 -3.93
CA CYS A 9 -3.72 -5.63 -4.68
C CYS A 9 -5.13 -6.09 -4.29
N GLY A 10 -5.77 -5.44 -3.31
CA GLY A 10 -7.16 -5.75 -2.89
C GLY A 10 -7.34 -7.09 -2.17
N VAL A 11 -6.26 -7.81 -1.88
CA VAL A 11 -6.33 -9.10 -1.19
C VAL A 11 -6.57 -8.91 0.30
N LEU A 12 -7.34 -9.83 0.88
CA LEU A 12 -7.53 -9.98 2.30
C LEU A 12 -6.21 -10.26 3.04
N ILE A 13 -5.93 -9.49 4.09
CA ILE A 13 -4.74 -9.72 4.92
C ILE A 13 -5.01 -10.90 5.84
N THR A 14 -4.43 -12.05 5.48
CA THR A 14 -4.45 -13.27 6.30
C THR A 14 -3.17 -13.44 7.11
N GLU A 15 -2.05 -12.90 6.64
CA GLU A 15 -0.73 -13.02 7.28
C GLU A 15 -0.24 -11.64 7.77
N TRP A 16 -0.28 -11.45 9.08
CA TRP A 16 0.07 -10.16 9.71
C TRP A 16 1.57 -9.96 9.90
N SER A 17 2.36 -11.04 9.83
CA SER A 17 3.82 -11.00 9.98
C SER A 17 4.52 -10.23 8.86
N THR A 18 3.93 -10.21 7.67
CA THR A 18 4.47 -9.53 6.48
C THR A 18 3.82 -8.18 6.22
N VAL A 19 2.83 -7.77 7.02
CA VAL A 19 2.07 -6.54 6.81
C VAL A 19 2.96 -5.30 6.88
N ALA A 20 2.78 -4.40 5.93
CA ALA A 20 3.41 -3.09 5.93
C ALA A 20 2.34 -1.98 5.99
N LYS A 21 2.59 -0.94 6.78
CA LYS A 21 1.75 0.26 6.89
C LYS A 21 2.52 1.48 6.38
N ARG A 22 1.92 2.26 5.47
CA ARG A 22 2.47 3.50 4.88
C ARG A 22 1.32 4.47 4.59
N ASP A 23 1.51 5.75 4.87
CA ASP A 23 0.52 6.81 4.55
C ASP A 23 -0.93 6.47 4.95
N ASN A 24 -1.11 5.91 6.16
CA ASN A 24 -2.42 5.48 6.67
C ASN A 24 -3.13 4.39 5.83
N LYS A 25 -2.40 3.73 4.94
CA LYS A 25 -2.84 2.57 4.15
C LYS A 25 -2.13 1.30 4.65
N ILE A 26 -2.80 0.16 4.49
CA ILE A 26 -2.28 -1.15 4.88
C ILE A 26 -2.02 -2.02 3.65
N PHE A 27 -0.95 -2.81 3.72
CA PHE A 27 -0.49 -3.65 2.63
C PHE A 27 -0.16 -5.05 3.14
N CYS A 28 -0.49 -6.07 2.35
CA CYS A 28 -0.21 -7.47 2.71
C CYS A 28 1.29 -7.79 2.78
N CYS A 29 2.12 -7.03 2.06
CA CYS A 29 3.57 -7.20 2.03
C CYS A 29 4.33 -5.89 1.76
N PRO A 30 5.65 -5.84 2.04
CA PRO A 30 6.48 -4.67 1.78
C PRO A 30 6.56 -4.31 0.28
N ASN A 31 6.48 -5.30 -0.60
CA ASN A 31 6.52 -5.09 -2.04
C ASN A 31 5.29 -4.28 -2.52
N CYS A 32 4.10 -4.64 -2.06
CA CYS A 32 2.87 -3.90 -2.34
C CYS A 32 2.94 -2.46 -1.82
N ALA A 33 3.48 -2.26 -0.62
CA ALA A 33 3.68 -0.93 -0.06
C ALA A 33 4.66 -0.10 -0.92
N ASN A 34 5.76 -0.71 -1.38
CA ASN A 34 6.76 -0.03 -2.19
C ASN A 34 6.24 0.33 -3.60
N ALA A 35 5.50 -0.58 -4.25
CA ALA A 35 4.87 -0.34 -5.54
C ALA A 35 3.86 0.82 -5.46
N HIS A 36 3.07 0.88 -4.39
CA HIS A 36 2.12 1.97 -4.16
C HIS A 36 2.82 3.32 -3.97
N VAL A 37 3.88 3.38 -3.14
CA VAL A 37 4.67 4.61 -2.94
C VAL A 37 5.32 5.09 -4.25
N SER A 38 5.83 4.15 -5.07
CA SER A 38 6.41 4.49 -6.37
C SER A 38 5.38 5.13 -7.31
N SER A 39 4.13 4.66 -7.27
CA SER A 39 3.03 5.20 -8.08
C SER A 39 2.58 6.59 -7.60
N GLU A 40 2.55 6.83 -6.28
CA GLU A 40 2.18 8.15 -5.72
C GLU A 40 3.27 9.20 -5.92
N ARG A 41 4.56 8.83 -5.79
CA ARG A 41 5.70 9.72 -6.07
C ARG A 41 5.70 10.20 -7.53
N ALA A 42 5.52 9.29 -8.48
CA ALA A 42 5.42 9.63 -9.91
C ALA A 42 4.25 10.60 -10.20
N SER A 43 3.16 10.49 -9.45
CA SER A 43 1.99 11.37 -9.61
C SER A 43 2.17 12.74 -8.94
N ALA A 44 2.98 12.83 -7.89
CA ALA A 44 3.28 14.10 -7.22
C ALA A 44 4.26 14.98 -8.03
N GLU A 45 5.19 14.36 -8.77
CA GLU A 45 6.18 15.07 -9.60
C GLU A 45 5.56 15.81 -10.80
N THR A 46 4.32 15.51 -11.19
CA THR A 46 3.61 16.21 -12.28
C THR A 46 2.73 17.38 -11.81
N ALA A 47 2.56 17.60 -10.50
CA ALA A 47 1.72 18.67 -9.96
C ALA A 47 2.45 20.01 -9.70
N THR A 48 3.75 20.10 -10.04
CA THR A 48 4.57 21.31 -9.88
C THR A 48 5.24 21.71 -11.20
N GLY A 49 4.46 21.85 -12.27
CA GLY A 49 4.90 22.34 -13.58
C GLY A 49 4.14 23.58 -14.00
#